data_AF-A0A971HXK8-F1
#
_entry.id   AF-A0A971HXK8-F1
#
_cell.length_a   1.000
_cell.length_b   1.000
_cell.length_c   1.000
_cell.angle_alpha   90.00
_cell.angle_beta   90.00
_cell.angle_gamma   90.00
#
_symmetry.space_group_name_H-M   'P 1'
#
loop_
_entity.id
_entity.type
_entity.pdbx_description
1 polymer ?
#
loop_
_entity_poly.entity_id
_entity_poly.type
_entity_poly.pdbx_seq_one_letter_code
_entity_poly.pdbx_strand_id
1 'polypeptide(L)'
;MYLNITQVAESFGVSEGTVQDWVHREKMPHVHDQGRILFEQSQVMEWTAKKGLRVHSGFLSEQPAQPLHVTLAPLLRRGGIWRDVLPSTIHQVFMEILRKLTLPQNMEDLFNQRMSTPGGVSITPVGRGFALPHPTTRLFLGKDFALIALILLKKAYTGVTTPDNVPITRMLFFISPTPRQHTNMLGLLARSIDTGAMLRPNAHMSDEEIFQTIATARIPELRPEAIR
;
A
#
# COMPACT_ATOMS: atom_id res chain seq x y z
N MET A 1 -5.63 20.26 -12.19
CA MET A 1 -4.62 19.76 -11.22
C MET A 1 -3.41 19.31 -12.00
N TYR A 2 -2.20 19.60 -11.52
CA TYR A 2 -0.96 19.05 -12.09
C TYR A 2 -0.51 17.83 -11.28
N LEU A 3 -0.07 16.80 -11.99
CA LEU A 3 0.48 15.57 -11.44
C LEU A 3 1.99 15.52 -11.71
N ASN A 4 2.74 14.88 -10.81
CA ASN A 4 4.12 14.49 -11.09
C ASN A 4 4.17 13.14 -11.83
N ILE A 5 5.37 12.78 -12.30
CA ILE A 5 5.56 11.55 -13.08
C ILE A 5 5.21 10.28 -12.29
N THR A 6 5.50 10.26 -10.99
CA THR A 6 5.16 9.15 -10.10
C THR A 6 3.65 8.95 -10.02
N GLN A 7 2.89 10.02 -9.84
CA GLN A 7 1.41 9.97 -9.76
C GLN A 7 0.78 9.52 -11.08
N VAL A 8 1.35 9.91 -12.22
CA VAL A 8 0.94 9.41 -13.53
C VAL A 8 1.24 7.92 -13.65
N ALA A 9 2.47 7.49 -13.34
CA ALA A 9 2.88 6.09 -13.37
C ALA A 9 1.99 5.22 -12.48
N GLU A 10 1.70 5.67 -11.27
CA GLU A 10 0.80 5.02 -10.31
C GLU A 10 -0.64 4.92 -10.82
N SER A 11 -1.13 5.93 -11.55
CA SER A 11 -2.50 5.93 -12.09
C SER A 11 -2.68 4.94 -13.24
N PHE A 12 -1.61 4.66 -13.98
CA PHE A 12 -1.57 3.67 -15.05
C PHE A 12 -1.07 2.29 -14.60
N GLY A 13 -0.52 2.16 -13.38
CA GLY A 13 0.10 0.92 -12.92
C GLY A 13 1.37 0.57 -13.69
N VAL A 14 2.16 1.57 -14.11
CA VAL A 14 3.39 1.37 -14.91
C VAL A 14 4.62 1.91 -14.17
N SER A 15 5.81 1.80 -14.79
CA SER A 15 7.03 2.43 -14.28
C SER A 15 7.13 3.90 -14.71
N GLU A 16 7.88 4.71 -13.97
CA GLU A 16 8.18 6.09 -14.39
C GLU A 16 8.91 6.12 -15.74
N GLY A 17 9.79 5.16 -16.01
CA GLY A 17 10.46 5.00 -17.31
C GLY A 17 9.48 4.79 -18.46
N THR A 18 8.40 4.03 -18.24
CA THR A 18 7.31 3.88 -19.23
C THR A 18 6.63 5.21 -19.52
N VAL A 19 6.36 6.02 -18.48
CA VAL A 19 5.79 7.36 -18.66
C VAL A 19 6.77 8.29 -19.39
N GLN A 20 8.07 8.18 -19.09
CA GLN A 20 9.11 8.90 -19.84
C GLN A 20 9.11 8.50 -21.31
N ASP A 21 9.01 7.21 -21.63
CA ASP A 21 8.90 6.75 -23.03
C ASP A 21 7.66 7.32 -23.71
N TRP A 22 6.51 7.39 -23.03
CA TRP A 22 5.30 8.03 -23.58
C TRP A 22 5.49 9.52 -23.88
N VAL A 23 6.23 10.24 -23.02
CA VAL A 23 6.58 11.64 -23.27
C VAL A 23 7.44 11.78 -24.53
N HIS A 24 8.50 10.99 -24.65
CA HIS A 24 9.47 11.13 -25.74
C HIS A 24 8.92 10.61 -27.09
N ARG A 25 8.29 9.43 -27.07
CA ARG A 25 7.90 8.65 -28.26
C ARG A 25 6.45 8.85 -28.65
N GLU A 26 5.57 9.00 -27.67
CA GLU A 26 4.12 9.03 -27.90
C GLU A 26 3.48 10.41 -27.69
N LYS A 27 4.30 11.43 -27.43
CA LYS A 27 3.91 12.84 -27.27
C LYS A 27 2.85 13.04 -26.20
N MET A 28 3.01 12.34 -25.07
CA MET A 28 2.17 12.59 -23.89
C MET A 28 2.28 14.07 -23.45
N PRO A 29 1.15 14.77 -23.25
CA PRO A 29 1.14 16.19 -22.90
C PRO A 29 1.74 16.42 -21.50
N HIS A 30 2.61 17.41 -21.41
CA HIS A 30 3.33 17.77 -20.19
C HIS A 30 3.78 19.24 -20.23
N VAL A 31 4.16 19.77 -19.08
CA VAL A 31 4.79 21.09 -18.92
C VAL A 31 6.06 20.96 -18.09
N HIS A 32 6.98 21.91 -18.27
CA HIS A 32 8.16 22.03 -17.42
C HIS A 32 7.95 23.14 -16.38
N ASP A 33 8.14 22.80 -15.11
CA ASP A 33 8.09 23.74 -14.00
C ASP A 33 9.29 23.53 -13.07
N GLN A 34 10.14 24.55 -12.93
CA GLN A 34 11.34 24.53 -12.09
C GLN A 34 12.21 23.27 -12.28
N GLY A 35 12.44 22.88 -13.53
CA GLY A 35 13.26 21.71 -13.87
C GLY A 35 12.57 20.35 -13.66
N ARG A 36 11.30 20.34 -13.26
CA ARG A 36 10.48 19.13 -13.13
C ARG A 36 9.49 19.05 -14.29
N ILE A 37 9.16 17.82 -14.68
CA ILE A 37 8.06 17.56 -15.60
C ILE A 37 6.77 17.40 -14.81
N LEU A 38 5.73 18.11 -15.22
CA LEU A 38 4.39 18.04 -14.64
C LEU A 38 3.37 17.74 -15.74
N PHE A 39 2.27 17.13 -15.34
CA PHE A 39 1.24 16.65 -16.24
C PHE A 39 -0.10 17.26 -15.85
N GLU A 40 -0.71 18.03 -16.73
CA GLU A 40 -2.07 18.53 -16.50
C GLU A 40 -3.06 17.36 -16.63
N GLN A 41 -3.80 17.09 -15.55
CA GLN A 41 -4.68 15.92 -15.47
C GLN A 41 -5.66 15.81 -16.64
N SER A 42 -6.33 16.90 -17.01
CA SER A 42 -7.30 16.98 -18.11
C SER A 42 -6.66 16.58 -19.44
N GLN A 43 -5.48 17.12 -19.74
CA GLN A 43 -4.74 16.84 -20.97
C GLN A 43 -4.27 15.38 -21.03
N VAL A 44 -3.79 14.84 -19.91
CA VAL A 44 -3.44 13.41 -19.82
C VAL A 44 -4.66 12.54 -20.07
N MET A 45 -5.81 12.85 -19.48
CA MET A 45 -7.05 12.11 -19.69
C MET A 45 -7.50 12.15 -21.15
N GLU A 46 -7.42 13.30 -21.81
CA GLU A 46 -7.74 13.44 -23.23
C GLU A 46 -6.78 12.62 -24.12
N TRP A 47 -5.48 12.70 -23.86
CA TRP A 47 -4.47 11.92 -24.58
C TRP A 47 -4.70 10.41 -24.40
N THR A 48 -5.03 10.00 -23.18
CA THR A 48 -5.33 8.61 -22.81
C THR A 48 -6.53 8.08 -23.56
N ALA A 49 -7.61 8.86 -23.65
CA ALA A 49 -8.80 8.51 -24.41
C ALA A 49 -8.49 8.29 -25.90
N LYS A 50 -7.65 9.16 -26.50
CA LYS A 50 -7.20 9.02 -27.90
C LYS A 50 -6.36 7.76 -28.14
N LYS A 51 -5.59 7.34 -27.14
CA LYS A 51 -4.70 6.17 -27.21
C LYS A 51 -5.38 4.85 -26.82
N GLY A 52 -6.62 4.89 -26.31
CA GLY A 52 -7.30 3.70 -25.80
C GLY A 52 -6.64 3.08 -24.56
N LEU A 53 -5.78 3.85 -23.86
CA LEU A 53 -5.12 3.39 -22.65
C LEU A 53 -6.13 3.37 -21.48
N ARG A 54 -6.10 2.32 -20.66
CA ARG A 54 -6.95 2.23 -19.47
C ARG A 54 -6.26 2.88 -18.27
N VAL A 55 -6.91 3.89 -17.70
CA VAL A 55 -6.59 4.39 -16.36
C VAL A 55 -7.13 3.37 -15.35
N HIS A 56 -6.28 2.89 -14.45
CA HIS A 56 -6.68 1.82 -13.56
C HIS A 56 -7.40 2.37 -12.31
N SER A 57 -6.90 3.47 -11.73
CA SER A 57 -7.58 4.40 -10.80
C SER A 57 -6.53 5.40 -10.31
N GLY A 58 -6.77 6.18 -9.25
CA GLY A 58 -5.72 6.94 -8.57
C GLY A 58 -5.72 8.43 -8.89
N PHE A 59 -4.54 9.02 -9.07
CA PHE A 59 -4.37 10.47 -9.12
C PHE A 59 -4.99 11.13 -10.35
N LEU A 60 -5.16 10.37 -11.44
CA LEU A 60 -5.89 10.84 -12.64
C LEU A 60 -7.41 10.90 -12.48
N SER A 61 -7.99 10.32 -11.42
CA SER A 61 -9.42 10.49 -11.13
C SER A 61 -9.71 11.89 -10.60
N GLU A 62 -10.74 12.55 -11.12
CA GLU A 62 -11.19 13.88 -10.68
C GLU A 62 -11.87 13.85 -9.29
N GLN A 63 -12.34 12.69 -8.85
CA GLN A 63 -13.02 12.59 -7.56
C GLN A 63 -12.01 12.60 -6.40
N PRO A 64 -12.26 13.39 -5.34
CA PRO A 64 -11.47 13.31 -4.12
C PRO A 64 -11.53 11.90 -3.55
N ALA A 65 -10.45 11.50 -2.86
CA ALA A 65 -10.43 10.23 -2.17
C ALA A 65 -11.52 10.25 -1.09
N GLN A 66 -12.56 9.41 -1.25
CA GLN A 66 -13.55 9.27 -0.20
C GLN A 66 -12.90 8.69 1.07
N PRO A 67 -13.48 8.97 2.26
CA PRO A 67 -13.04 8.34 3.50
C PRO A 67 -12.93 6.83 3.31
N LEU A 68 -11.87 6.25 3.88
CA LEU A 68 -11.63 4.81 3.78
C LEU A 68 -12.62 4.08 4.69
N HIS A 69 -13.79 3.72 4.15
CA HIS A 69 -14.77 2.86 4.83
C HIS A 69 -14.38 1.38 4.67
N VAL A 70 -13.24 1.00 5.22
CA VAL A 70 -12.82 -0.42 5.27
C VAL A 70 -12.79 -0.90 6.71
N THR A 71 -13.30 -2.11 6.92
CA THR A 71 -13.13 -2.83 8.16
C THR A 71 -11.82 -3.61 8.11
N LEU A 72 -11.04 -3.59 9.20
CA LEU A 72 -9.74 -4.26 9.23
C LEU A 72 -9.86 -5.79 9.14
N ALA A 73 -10.89 -6.38 9.75
CA ALA A 73 -11.01 -7.84 9.82
C ALA A 73 -11.14 -8.52 8.44
N PRO A 74 -11.97 -8.04 7.48
CA PRO A 74 -11.99 -8.60 6.14
C PRO A 74 -10.67 -8.46 5.38
N LEU A 75 -9.99 -7.31 5.51
CA LEU A 75 -8.67 -7.09 4.91
C LEU A 75 -7.64 -8.04 5.51
N LEU A 76 -7.70 -8.26 6.82
CA LEU A 76 -6.84 -9.18 7.56
C LEU A 76 -7.11 -10.64 7.19
N ARG A 77 -8.38 -11.03 7.01
CA ARG A 77 -8.74 -12.38 6.52
C ARG A 77 -8.19 -12.63 5.12
N ARG A 78 -8.17 -11.61 4.26
CA ARG A 78 -7.63 -11.71 2.90
C ARG A 78 -6.11 -11.85 2.87
N GLY A 79 -5.37 -11.07 3.66
CA GLY A 79 -3.90 -11.16 3.70
C GLY A 79 -3.37 -12.27 4.63
N GLY A 80 -4.18 -12.71 5.59
CA GLY A 80 -3.89 -13.80 6.50
C GLY A 80 -3.00 -13.43 7.69
N ILE A 81 -2.76 -14.44 8.53
CA ILE A 81 -1.92 -14.37 9.71
C ILE A 81 -0.73 -15.32 9.50
N TRP A 82 0.48 -14.79 9.65
CA TRP A 82 1.73 -15.48 9.36
C TRP A 82 2.53 -15.58 10.65
N ARG A 83 2.78 -16.79 11.12
CA ARG A 83 3.45 -17.07 12.41
C ARG A 83 4.89 -17.52 12.20
N ASP A 84 5.70 -17.33 13.24
CA ASP A 84 7.07 -17.79 13.31
C ASP A 84 7.96 -17.36 12.14
N VAL A 85 7.66 -16.19 11.56
CA VAL A 85 8.39 -15.67 10.40
C VAL A 85 9.78 -15.21 10.83
N LEU A 86 10.81 -15.71 10.14
CA LEU A 86 12.18 -15.24 10.35
C LEU A 86 12.37 -13.88 9.63
N PRO A 87 13.10 -12.92 10.23
CA PRO A 87 13.42 -11.66 9.56
C PRO A 87 14.05 -11.83 8.16
N SER A 88 14.86 -12.88 7.97
CA SER A 88 15.53 -13.19 6.70
C SER A 88 14.59 -13.69 5.60
N THR A 89 13.38 -14.14 5.93
CA THR A 89 12.41 -14.69 4.95
C THR A 89 11.22 -13.77 4.71
N ILE A 90 11.20 -12.57 5.31
CA ILE A 90 10.03 -11.69 5.26
C ILE A 90 9.66 -11.27 3.83
N HIS A 91 10.65 -11.11 2.96
CA HIS A 91 10.41 -10.79 1.56
C HIS A 91 9.65 -11.91 0.84
N GLN A 92 10.01 -13.18 1.11
CA GLN A 92 9.31 -14.34 0.56
C GLN A 92 7.87 -14.40 1.07
N VAL A 93 7.63 -14.04 2.34
CA VAL A 93 6.28 -13.95 2.90
C VAL A 93 5.41 -12.94 2.16
N PHE A 94 5.93 -11.76 1.78
CA PHE A 94 5.18 -10.79 0.98
C PHE A 94 4.74 -11.36 -0.38
N MET A 95 5.64 -12.10 -1.04
CA MET A 95 5.35 -12.78 -2.30
C MET A 95 4.28 -13.86 -2.13
N GLU A 96 4.39 -14.68 -1.09
CA GLU A 96 3.41 -15.73 -0.79
C GLU A 96 2.02 -15.19 -0.43
N ILE A 97 1.94 -14.03 0.24
CA ILE A 97 0.65 -13.36 0.53
C ILE A 97 -0.09 -13.06 -0.77
N LEU A 98 0.59 -12.50 -1.76
CA LEU A 98 -0.07 -12.10 -3.01
C LEU A 98 -0.38 -13.28 -3.93
N ARG A 99 0.44 -14.34 -3.89
CA ARG A 99 0.15 -15.58 -4.62
C ARG A 99 -1.20 -16.20 -4.21
N LYS A 100 -1.69 -15.91 -2.99
CA LYS A 100 -3.01 -16.37 -2.52
C LYS A 100 -4.19 -15.58 -3.11
N LEU A 101 -3.95 -14.42 -3.70
CA LEU A 101 -5.02 -13.55 -4.23
C LEU A 101 -5.47 -13.88 -5.65
N THR A 102 -4.77 -14.77 -6.36
CA THR A 102 -5.03 -15.10 -7.78
C THR A 102 -5.09 -13.83 -8.63
N LEU A 103 -3.99 -13.09 -8.68
CA LEU A 103 -3.90 -11.87 -9.47
C LEU A 103 -3.91 -12.17 -10.97
N PRO A 104 -4.46 -11.27 -11.81
CA PRO A 104 -4.17 -11.28 -13.24
C PRO A 104 -2.67 -11.18 -13.50
N GLN A 105 -2.15 -11.87 -14.52
CA GLN A 105 -0.72 -11.99 -14.80
C GLN A 105 0.01 -10.63 -14.85
N ASN A 106 -0.58 -9.63 -15.52
CA ASN A 106 0.02 -8.29 -15.63
C ASN A 106 0.17 -7.58 -14.28
N MET A 107 -0.73 -7.85 -13.33
CA MET A 107 -0.67 -7.28 -11.97
C MET A 107 0.35 -8.04 -11.11
N GLU A 108 0.44 -9.36 -11.31
CA GLU A 108 1.45 -10.19 -10.67
C GLU A 108 2.86 -9.78 -11.10
N ASP A 109 3.08 -9.57 -12.40
CA ASP A 109 4.38 -9.14 -12.94
C ASP A 109 4.80 -7.77 -12.37
N LEU A 110 3.87 -6.80 -12.35
CA LEU A 110 4.10 -5.49 -11.76
C LEU A 110 4.46 -5.60 -10.27
N PHE A 111 3.71 -6.41 -9.53
CA PHE A 111 3.96 -6.64 -8.12
C PHE A 111 5.34 -7.28 -7.89
N ASN A 112 5.66 -8.34 -8.63
CA ASN A 112 6.92 -9.08 -8.53
C ASN A 112 8.11 -8.18 -8.85
N GLN A 113 7.98 -7.35 -9.89
CA GLN A 113 8.99 -6.35 -10.25
C GLN A 113 9.21 -5.37 -9.09
N ARG A 114 8.13 -4.84 -8.49
CA ARG A 114 8.24 -3.88 -7.39
C ARG A 114 8.85 -4.50 -6.14
N MET A 115 8.42 -5.71 -5.78
CA MET A 115 8.96 -6.41 -4.62
C MET A 115 10.45 -6.71 -4.79
N SER A 116 10.85 -7.21 -5.96
CA SER A 116 12.24 -7.61 -6.21
C SER A 116 13.21 -6.43 -6.34
N THR A 117 12.70 -5.21 -6.52
CA THR A 117 13.54 -4.01 -6.64
C THR A 117 14.08 -3.60 -5.27
N PRO A 118 15.40 -3.37 -5.10
CA PRO A 118 15.95 -2.82 -3.87
C PRO A 118 15.25 -1.50 -3.48
N GLY A 119 14.75 -1.40 -2.25
CA GLY A 119 13.94 -0.25 -1.81
C GLY A 119 12.52 -0.22 -2.38
N GLY A 120 12.07 -1.28 -3.06
CA GLY A 120 10.70 -1.42 -3.57
C GLY A 120 9.66 -1.68 -2.47
N VAL A 121 10.10 -2.03 -1.26
CA VAL A 121 9.28 -2.17 -0.07
C VAL A 121 9.83 -1.26 1.02
N SER A 122 8.97 -0.38 1.54
CA SER A 122 9.25 0.39 2.74
C SER A 122 8.89 -0.45 3.95
N ILE A 123 9.76 -0.53 4.95
CA ILE A 123 9.43 -1.02 6.28
C ILE A 123 9.37 0.21 7.18
N THR A 124 8.16 0.67 7.50
CA THR A 124 7.95 1.88 8.30
C THR A 124 7.67 1.52 9.75
N PRO A 125 8.60 1.75 10.69
CA PRO A 125 8.35 1.54 12.12
C PRO A 125 7.34 2.55 12.64
N VAL A 126 6.39 2.10 13.45
CA VAL A 126 5.36 2.95 14.06
C VAL A 126 5.34 2.86 15.59
N GLY A 127 6.34 2.18 16.16
CA GLY A 127 6.44 1.93 17.59
C GLY A 127 5.59 0.74 18.07
N ARG A 128 5.58 0.51 19.37
CA ARG A 128 4.86 -0.56 20.09
C ARG A 128 5.20 -1.97 19.56
N GLY A 129 6.41 -2.13 19.01
CA GLY A 129 6.88 -3.37 18.39
C GLY A 129 6.33 -3.65 16.99
N PHE A 130 5.73 -2.65 16.32
CA PHE A 130 5.16 -2.76 14.98
C PHE A 130 5.95 -2.02 13.90
N ALA A 131 5.93 -2.60 12.70
CA ALA A 131 6.21 -1.91 11.45
C ALA A 131 5.09 -2.15 10.43
N LEU A 132 4.93 -1.21 9.49
CA LEU A 132 3.93 -1.25 8.42
C LEU A 132 4.61 -1.44 7.07
N PRO A 133 5.04 -2.65 6.69
CA PRO A 133 5.65 -2.87 5.40
C PRO A 133 4.67 -2.67 4.25
N HIS A 134 5.08 -1.97 3.20
CA HIS A 134 4.26 -1.71 2.02
C HIS A 134 5.10 -1.41 0.78
N PRO A 135 4.57 -1.64 -0.44
CA PRO A 135 5.23 -1.21 -1.66
C PRO A 135 5.51 0.30 -1.61
N THR A 136 6.73 0.74 -1.95
CA THR A 136 7.09 2.18 -1.97
C THR A 136 6.35 2.94 -3.06
N THR A 137 6.22 2.33 -4.24
CA THR A 137 5.31 2.82 -5.28
C THR A 137 3.89 2.41 -4.94
N ARG A 138 2.93 3.35 -5.00
CA ARG A 138 1.54 3.03 -4.68
C ARG A 138 0.94 2.15 -5.77
N LEU A 139 0.91 0.85 -5.51
CA LEU A 139 0.33 -0.13 -6.41
C LEU A 139 -1.20 -0.02 -6.44
N PHE A 140 -1.76 -0.03 -7.64
CA PHE A 140 -3.17 -0.31 -7.83
C PHE A 140 -3.33 -1.73 -8.39
N LEU A 141 -3.71 -2.66 -7.52
CA LEU A 141 -4.11 -4.00 -7.93
C LEU A 141 -5.62 -4.09 -8.16
N GLY A 142 -6.40 -3.12 -7.70
CA GLY A 142 -7.85 -3.16 -7.66
C GLY A 142 -8.38 -3.18 -6.23
N LYS A 143 -9.59 -2.66 -6.00
CA LYS A 143 -10.19 -2.59 -4.65
C LYS A 143 -10.33 -3.98 -4.02
N ASP A 144 -10.59 -5.00 -4.83
CA ASP A 144 -10.77 -6.38 -4.38
C ASP A 144 -9.47 -7.04 -3.90
N PHE A 145 -8.34 -6.45 -4.24
CA PHE A 145 -7.00 -6.94 -3.89
C PHE A 145 -6.37 -6.13 -2.74
N ALA A 146 -7.07 -5.16 -2.18
CA ALA A 146 -6.65 -4.49 -0.96
C ALA A 146 -6.54 -5.48 0.19
N LEU A 147 -5.49 -5.45 1.00
CA LEU A 147 -5.34 -6.39 2.11
C LEU A 147 -4.47 -5.86 3.23
N ILE A 148 -4.54 -6.57 4.35
CA ILE A 148 -3.60 -6.49 5.46
C ILE A 148 -3.18 -7.91 5.81
N ALA A 149 -1.90 -8.15 6.05
CA ALA A 149 -1.41 -9.40 6.61
C ALA A 149 -0.73 -9.12 7.95
N LEU A 150 -1.12 -9.86 8.99
CA LEU A 150 -0.44 -9.82 10.29
C LEU A 150 0.71 -10.82 10.26
N ILE A 151 1.93 -10.33 10.40
CA ILE A 151 3.14 -11.13 10.42
C ILE A 151 3.70 -11.08 11.85
N LEU A 152 3.75 -12.24 12.49
CA LEU A 152 4.33 -12.45 13.81
C LEU A 152 5.73 -13.03 13.63
N LEU A 153 6.73 -12.24 14.00
CA LEU A 153 8.13 -12.60 13.80
C LEU A 153 8.61 -13.51 14.91
N LYS A 154 9.40 -14.52 14.53
CA LYS A 154 10.09 -15.41 15.47
C LYS A 154 11.24 -14.72 16.21
N LYS A 155 11.86 -13.71 15.58
CA LYS A 155 12.92 -12.87 16.13
C LYS A 155 12.67 -11.42 15.76
N ALA A 156 13.09 -10.49 16.60
CA ALA A 156 12.91 -9.08 16.31
C ALA A 156 13.63 -8.67 15.00
N TYR A 157 12.97 -7.83 14.20
CA TYR A 157 13.56 -7.22 13.02
C TYR A 157 14.42 -6.01 13.42
N THR A 158 15.68 -6.00 12.99
CA THR A 158 16.69 -5.00 13.38
C THR A 158 17.17 -4.12 12.23
N GLY A 159 16.58 -4.24 11.05
CA GLY A 159 17.04 -3.53 9.84
C GLY A 159 16.71 -2.03 9.81
N VAL A 160 15.99 -1.51 10.81
CA VAL A 160 15.56 -0.11 10.92
C VAL A 160 15.52 0.33 12.38
N THR A 161 15.75 1.62 12.63
CA THR A 161 15.61 2.23 13.95
C THR A 161 14.13 2.45 14.28
N THR A 162 13.72 2.12 15.50
CA THR A 162 12.34 2.31 15.96
C THR A 162 12.20 3.64 16.71
N PRO A 163 11.04 4.32 16.61
CA PRO A 163 10.85 5.64 17.24
C PRO A 163 10.83 5.58 18.78
N ASP A 164 10.55 4.42 19.36
CA ASP A 164 10.38 4.20 20.80
C ASP A 164 11.39 3.21 21.40
N ASN A 165 12.41 2.82 20.63
CA ASN A 165 13.38 1.79 20.98
C ASN A 165 12.78 0.40 21.30
N VAL A 166 11.51 0.15 20.97
CA VAL A 166 10.88 -1.17 21.15
C VAL A 166 11.21 -2.03 19.92
N PRO A 167 11.77 -3.24 20.08
CA PRO A 167 12.08 -4.11 18.94
C PRO A 167 10.85 -4.50 18.13
N ILE A 168 10.96 -4.45 16.79
CA ILE A 168 9.86 -4.85 15.90
C ILE A 168 9.70 -6.37 15.96
N THR A 169 8.58 -6.84 16.47
CA THR A 169 8.23 -8.27 16.55
C THR A 169 6.98 -8.60 15.73
N ARG A 170 6.26 -7.58 15.26
CA ARG A 170 5.03 -7.72 14.49
C ARG A 170 5.07 -6.77 13.29
N MET A 171 4.53 -7.21 12.17
CA MET A 171 4.36 -6.36 11.00
C MET A 171 2.94 -6.46 10.45
N LEU A 172 2.43 -5.33 9.95
CA LEU A 172 1.18 -5.27 9.19
C LEU A 172 1.51 -4.92 7.75
N PHE A 173 1.77 -5.96 6.95
CA PHE A 173 1.94 -5.77 5.52
C PHE A 173 0.62 -5.39 4.89
N PHE A 174 0.63 -4.46 3.94
CA PHE A 174 -0.63 -4.03 3.34
C PHE A 174 -0.52 -3.66 1.85
N ILE A 175 -1.65 -3.81 1.16
CA ILE A 175 -1.91 -3.23 -0.16
C ILE A 175 -3.16 -2.35 -0.04
N SER A 176 -3.05 -1.08 -0.37
CA SER A 176 -4.18 -0.14 -0.29
C SER A 176 -5.16 -0.34 -1.45
N PRO A 177 -6.46 -0.05 -1.27
CA PRO A 177 -7.44 -0.27 -2.34
C PRO A 177 -7.24 0.64 -3.56
N THR A 178 -6.68 1.83 -3.34
CA THR A 178 -6.26 2.75 -4.40
C THR A 178 -5.00 3.51 -3.99
N PRO A 179 -4.22 4.05 -4.95
CA PRO A 179 -3.08 4.90 -4.64
C PRO A 179 -3.44 6.10 -3.75
N ARG A 180 -4.61 6.70 -3.98
CA ARG A 180 -5.11 7.83 -3.17
C ARG A 180 -5.45 7.43 -1.73
N GLN A 181 -5.85 6.17 -1.49
CA GLN A 181 -6.20 5.67 -0.16
C GLN A 181 -5.00 5.14 0.64
N HIS A 182 -3.81 5.08 0.04
CA HIS A 182 -2.60 4.59 0.70
C HIS A 182 -2.32 5.29 2.03
N THR A 183 -2.29 6.63 2.04
CA THR A 183 -2.07 7.42 3.26
C THR A 183 -3.20 7.23 4.28
N ASN A 184 -4.46 7.14 3.83
CA ASN A 184 -5.59 6.89 4.72
C ASN A 184 -5.46 5.52 5.42
N MET A 185 -4.97 4.51 4.71
CA MET A 185 -4.76 3.18 5.27
C MET A 185 -3.59 3.13 6.25
N LEU A 186 -2.48 3.82 5.95
CA LEU A 186 -1.39 4.01 6.92
C LEU A 186 -1.90 4.63 8.23
N GLY A 187 -2.67 5.73 8.13
CA GLY A 187 -3.24 6.39 9.30
C GLY A 187 -4.20 5.49 10.08
N LEU A 188 -5.01 4.69 9.38
CA LEU A 188 -5.92 3.72 10.01
C LEU A 188 -5.15 2.63 10.78
N LEU A 189 -4.09 2.07 10.19
CA LEU A 189 -3.25 1.04 10.81
C LEU A 189 -2.45 1.57 12.00
N ALA A 190 -1.87 2.77 11.86
CA ALA A 190 -1.15 3.41 12.97
C ALA A 190 -2.08 3.66 14.16
N ARG A 191 -3.30 4.16 13.92
CA ARG A 191 -4.30 4.34 15.00
C ARG A 191 -4.79 3.03 15.59
N SER A 192 -4.98 1.98 14.80
CA SER A 192 -5.41 0.68 15.36
C SER A 192 -4.33 0.05 16.25
N ILE A 193 -3.06 0.36 16.02
CA ILE A 193 -1.96 0.03 16.92
C ILE A 193 -2.00 0.91 18.18
N ASP A 194 -2.18 2.22 18.02
CA ASP A 194 -2.19 3.19 19.11
C ASP A 194 -3.36 2.98 20.09
N THR A 195 -4.58 2.73 19.58
CA THR A 195 -5.75 2.43 20.41
C THR A 195 -5.72 1.02 21.04
N GLY A 196 -4.67 0.26 20.76
CA GLY A 196 -4.45 -1.07 21.34
C GLY A 196 -5.18 -2.20 20.63
N ALA A 197 -5.98 -1.93 19.59
CA ALA A 197 -6.72 -2.96 18.85
C ALA A 197 -5.78 -4.05 18.29
N MET A 198 -4.68 -3.63 17.64
CA MET A 198 -3.69 -4.55 17.06
C MET A 198 -2.71 -5.13 18.07
N LEU A 199 -2.72 -4.68 19.33
CA LEU A 199 -1.85 -5.23 20.37
C LEU A 199 -2.40 -6.54 20.94
N ARG A 200 -3.73 -6.72 20.89
CA ARG A 200 -4.44 -7.88 21.47
C ARG A 200 -4.09 -9.22 20.80
N PRO A 201 -4.02 -9.32 19.46
CA PRO A 201 -3.57 -10.54 18.80
C PRO A 201 -2.20 -11.00 19.30
N ASN A 202 -2.06 -12.29 19.59
CA ASN A 202 -0.80 -12.91 19.98
C ASN A 202 -0.64 -14.28 19.32
N ALA A 203 0.56 -14.86 19.41
CA ALA A 203 0.91 -16.10 18.72
C ALA A 203 0.10 -17.33 19.16
N HIS A 204 -0.47 -17.32 20.37
CA HIS A 204 -1.22 -18.44 20.93
C HIS A 204 -2.71 -18.43 20.57
N MET A 205 -3.23 -17.32 20.05
CA MET A 205 -4.60 -17.25 19.57
C MET A 205 -4.73 -17.94 18.21
N SER A 206 -5.85 -18.64 18.01
CA SER A 206 -6.26 -19.14 16.70
C SER A 206 -6.53 -17.97 15.74
N ASP A 207 -6.50 -18.26 14.43
CA ASP A 207 -6.81 -17.26 13.41
C ASP A 207 -8.21 -16.66 13.59
N GLU A 208 -9.20 -17.50 13.91
CA GLU A 208 -10.57 -17.04 14.11
C GLU A 208 -10.71 -16.11 15.31
N GLU A 209 -10.05 -16.42 16.43
CA GLU A 209 -10.03 -15.53 17.60
C GLU A 209 -9.39 -14.17 17.29
N ILE A 210 -8.31 -14.16 16.50
CA ILE A 210 -7.67 -12.92 16.05
C ILE A 210 -8.63 -12.12 15.16
N PHE A 211 -9.26 -12.76 14.18
CA PHE A 211 -10.21 -12.09 13.30
C PHE A 211 -11.40 -11.50 14.06
N GLN A 212 -11.96 -12.22 15.04
CA GLN A 212 -13.06 -11.72 15.89
C GLN A 212 -12.62 -10.57 16.79
N THR A 213 -11.42 -10.64 17.34
CA THR A 213 -10.83 -9.55 18.15
C THR A 213 -10.70 -8.27 17.35
N ILE A 214 -10.25 -8.36 16.10
CA ILE A 214 -10.12 -7.20 15.22
C ILE A 214 -11.48 -6.72 14.70
N ALA A 215 -12.44 -7.61 14.46
CA ALA A 215 -13.78 -7.25 14.00
C ALA A 215 -14.56 -6.42 15.03
N THR A 216 -14.34 -6.69 16.32
CA THR A 216 -15.01 -6.00 17.44
C THR A 216 -14.25 -4.78 17.95
N ALA A 217 -13.03 -4.54 17.45
CA ALA A 217 -12.23 -3.42 17.88
C ALA A 217 -12.80 -2.09 17.39
N ARG A 218 -13.05 -1.15 18.32
CA ARG A 218 -13.41 0.22 17.96
C ARG A 218 -12.16 0.99 17.54
N ILE A 219 -12.08 1.33 16.26
CA ILE A 219 -11.03 2.19 15.72
C ILE A 219 -11.69 3.50 15.32
N PRO A 220 -11.31 4.65 15.92
CA PRO A 220 -11.86 5.94 15.53
C PRO A 220 -11.67 6.21 14.04
N GLU A 221 -12.73 6.65 13.37
CA GLU A 221 -12.69 7.05 11.96
C GLU A 221 -11.74 8.24 11.75
N LEU A 222 -11.21 8.37 10.52
CA LEU A 222 -10.53 9.59 10.08
C LEU A 222 -11.55 10.73 10.08
N ARG A 223 -11.47 11.64 11.05
CA ARG A 223 -12.14 12.94 10.91
C ARG A 223 -11.42 13.72 9.81
N PRO A 224 -12.12 14.25 8.80
CA PRO A 224 -11.51 15.02 7.71
C PRO A 224 -10.65 16.21 8.19
N GLU A 225 -10.91 16.70 9.41
CA GLU A 225 -10.30 17.92 9.95
C GLU A 225 -8.93 17.72 10.62
N ALA A 226 -8.46 16.48 10.78
CA ALA A 226 -7.19 16.18 11.42
C ALA A 226 -5.97 16.24 10.49
N ILE A 227 -6.16 16.67 9.23
CA ILE A 227 -5.11 16.93 8.27
C ILE A 227 -5.18 18.42 7.91
N ARG A 228 -4.66 19.26 8.81
CA ARG A 228 -4.29 20.66 8.52
C ARG A 228 -2.89 20.89 9.05
#